data_AF-A0A417FQC6-F1
#
_entry.id   AF-A0A417FQC6-F1
#
_cell.length_a   1.000
_cell.length_b   1.000
_cell.length_c   1.000
_cell.angle_alpha   90.00
_cell.angle_beta   90.00
_cell.angle_gamma   90.00
#
_symmetry.space_group_name_H-M   'P 1'
#
loop_
_entity.id
_entity.type
_entity.pdbx_description
1 polymer ?
#
loop_
_entity_poly.entity_id
_entity_poly.type
_entity_poly.pdbx_seq_one_letter_code
_entity_poly.pdbx_strand_id
1 'polypeptide(L)' 'MKKKWGKPSKMDILAKNTRPDVMYRCRYQYFQSDKTMVDFLKTYPITLFPDEIRWLLEWSGECINYFVTDDGDIVRKGK' A
#
# COMPACT_ATOMS: atom_id res chain seq x y z
N MET A 1 -11.43 -19.18 0.97
CA MET A 1 -12.04 -18.16 0.08
C MET A 1 -11.09 -16.97 -0.05
N LYS A 2 -10.50 -16.72 -1.23
CA LYS A 2 -9.69 -15.52 -1.46
C LYS A 2 -10.63 -14.32 -1.66
N LYS A 3 -10.67 -13.39 -0.69
CA LYS A 3 -11.42 -12.12 -0.81
C LYS A 3 -10.76 -11.29 -1.93
N LYS A 4 -11.42 -11.16 -3.08
CA LYS A 4 -11.07 -10.17 -4.10
C LYS A 4 -11.59 -8.82 -3.60
N TRP A 5 -10.70 -7.98 -3.08
CA TRP A 5 -11.02 -6.62 -2.67
C TRP A 5 -11.32 -5.78 -3.92
N GLY A 6 -12.59 -5.42 -4.12
CA GLY A 6 -13.07 -4.69 -5.29
C GLY A 6 -12.52 -3.26 -5.40
N LYS A 7 -12.62 -2.70 -6.62
CA LYS A 7 -12.15 -1.35 -6.97
C LYS A 7 -12.91 -0.28 -6.16
N PRO A 8 -12.23 0.66 -5.46
CA PRO A 8 -12.91 1.60 -4.57
C PRO A 8 -13.63 2.77 -5.30
N SER A 9 -14.56 3.46 -4.63
CA SER A 9 -15.50 4.42 -5.24
C SER A 9 -15.02 5.89 -5.21
N LYS A 10 -15.47 6.72 -6.15
CA LYS A 10 -15.06 8.15 -6.22
C LYS A 10 -15.35 8.98 -4.95
N MET A 11 -16.34 8.60 -4.15
CA MET A 11 -16.73 9.35 -2.94
C MET A 11 -15.72 9.16 -1.80
N ASP A 12 -15.01 8.04 -1.78
CA ASP A 12 -13.97 7.76 -0.79
C ASP A 12 -12.70 8.64 -1.01
N ILE A 13 -12.56 9.31 -2.16
CA ILE A 13 -11.41 10.19 -2.53
C ILE A 13 -11.53 11.61 -1.94
N LEU A 14 -12.75 12.06 -1.62
CA LEU A 14 -13.05 13.49 -1.47
C LEU A 14 -12.92 14.01 -0.01
N ALA A 15 -12.65 13.15 0.98
CA ALA A 15 -12.87 13.47 2.39
C ALA A 15 -11.58 13.60 3.22
N LYS A 16 -10.97 14.80 3.19
CA LYS A 16 -9.91 15.31 4.11
C LYS A 16 -8.62 14.48 4.15
N ASN A 17 -7.46 15.13 4.32
CA ASN A 17 -6.13 14.48 4.48
C ASN A 17 -6.01 13.67 5.80
N THR A 18 -6.93 12.75 6.03
CA THR A 18 -6.89 11.78 7.11
C THR A 18 -6.02 10.61 6.65
N ARG A 19 -5.37 9.89 7.58
CA ARG A 19 -4.58 8.69 7.20
C ARG A 19 -5.39 7.68 6.38
N PRO A 20 -6.69 7.41 6.67
CA PRO A 20 -7.52 6.58 5.81
C PRO A 20 -7.65 7.10 4.36
N ASP A 21 -7.76 8.41 4.14
CA ASP A 21 -7.82 9.00 2.79
C ASP A 21 -6.47 8.86 2.05
N VAL A 22 -5.34 9.03 2.75
CA VAL A 22 -4.01 8.77 2.19
C VAL A 22 -3.90 7.32 1.73
N MET A 23 -4.29 6.37 2.59
CA MET A 23 -4.28 4.94 2.27
C MET A 23 -5.22 4.58 1.13
N TYR A 24 -6.37 5.25 1.07
CA TYR A 24 -7.30 5.14 -0.03
C TYR A 24 -6.65 5.58 -1.35
N ARG A 25 -6.08 6.79 -1.39
CA ARG A 25 -5.45 7.36 -2.60
C ARG A 25 -4.26 6.53 -3.04
N CYS A 26 -3.45 6.07 -2.10
CA CYS A 26 -2.33 5.16 -2.31
C CYS A 26 -2.77 3.92 -3.10
N ARG A 27 -3.81 3.21 -2.60
CA ARG A 27 -4.36 2.04 -3.31
C ARG A 27 -4.96 2.39 -4.67
N TYR A 28 -5.67 3.51 -4.77
CA TYR A 28 -6.28 3.93 -6.04
C TYR A 28 -5.22 4.22 -7.11
N GLN A 29 -4.11 4.85 -6.73
CA GLN A 29 -2.98 5.11 -7.63
C GLN A 29 -2.22 3.82 -7.95
N TYR A 30 -2.04 2.92 -6.98
CA TYR A 30 -1.43 1.62 -7.21
C TYR A 30 -2.19 0.81 -8.26
N PHE A 31 -3.52 0.77 -8.21
CA PHE A 31 -4.36 0.08 -9.21
C PHE A 31 -4.28 0.67 -10.62
N GLN A 32 -3.76 1.88 -10.77
CA GLN A 32 -3.50 2.51 -12.07
C GLN A 32 -2.06 2.31 -12.55
N SER A 33 -1.22 1.69 -11.72
CA SER A 33 0.16 1.39 -12.04
C SER A 33 0.33 -0.07 -12.42
N ASP A 34 1.24 -0.35 -13.35
CA ASP A 34 1.66 -1.72 -13.69
C ASP A 34 2.85 -2.19 -12.81
N LYS A 35 3.04 -1.58 -11.64
CA LYS A 35 4.17 -1.86 -10.74
C LYS A 35 3.78 -2.88 -9.68
N THR A 36 4.78 -3.55 -9.11
CA THR A 36 4.64 -4.24 -7.82
C THR A 36 4.33 -3.23 -6.72
N MET A 37 3.72 -3.66 -5.62
CA MET A 37 3.46 -2.80 -4.46
C MET A 37 4.77 -2.22 -3.92
N VAL A 38 5.84 -3.02 -3.84
CA VAL A 38 7.14 -2.53 -3.37
C VAL A 38 7.70 -1.43 -4.27
N ASP A 39 7.68 -1.61 -5.59
CA ASP A 39 8.19 -0.61 -6.53
C ASP A 39 7.28 0.61 -6.63
N PHE A 40 5.98 0.43 -6.44
CA PHE A 40 5.03 1.53 -6.33
C PHE A 40 5.35 2.40 -5.11
N LEU A 41 5.51 1.80 -3.93
CA LEU A 41 5.74 2.52 -2.67
C LEU A 41 7.05 3.32 -2.67
N LYS A 42 8.10 2.84 -3.32
CA LYS A 42 9.36 3.60 -3.52
C LYS A 42 9.18 4.87 -4.33
N THR A 43 8.16 4.92 -5.17
CA THR A 43 7.83 6.10 -6.01
C THR A 43 6.65 6.90 -5.49
N TYR A 44 6.06 6.48 -4.36
CA TYR A 44 4.89 7.14 -3.81
C TYR A 44 5.31 8.44 -3.10
N PRO A 45 4.74 9.60 -3.46
CA PRO A 45 5.24 10.90 -3.01
C PRO A 45 4.89 11.25 -1.56
N ILE A 46 4.03 10.46 -0.91
CA ILE A 46 3.58 10.70 0.46
C ILE A 46 4.26 9.72 1.41
N THR A 47 4.84 10.24 2.50
CA THR A 47 5.42 9.43 3.56
C THR A 47 4.35 8.61 4.28
N LEU A 48 4.54 7.29 4.26
CA LEU A 48 3.70 6.32 4.95
C LEU A 48 4.39 5.86 6.24
N PHE A 49 3.58 5.53 7.24
CA PHE A 49 4.08 4.93 8.48
C PHE A 49 4.40 3.45 8.27
N PRO A 50 5.31 2.86 9.06
CA PRO A 50 5.66 1.45 8.94
C PRO A 50 4.45 0.50 8.94
N ASP A 51 3.47 0.73 9.82
CA ASP A 51 2.24 -0.09 9.90
C ASP A 51 1.37 0.02 8.64
N GLU A 52 1.36 1.17 7.99
CA GLU A 52 0.61 1.37 6.75
C GLU A 52 1.29 0.68 5.57
N ILE A 53 2.61 0.77 5.49
CA ILE A 53 3.41 0.03 4.50
C ILE A 53 3.18 -1.47 4.71
N ARG A 54 3.21 -1.95 5.96
CA ARG A 54 2.94 -3.35 6.31
C ARG A 54 1.56 -3.77 5.85
N TRP A 55 0.54 -2.97 6.17
CA TRP A 55 -0.82 -3.23 5.75
C TRP A 55 -0.97 -3.26 4.22
N LEU A 56 -0.29 -2.37 3.48
CA LEU A 56 -0.33 -2.34 2.02
C LEU A 56 0.31 -3.59 1.40
N LEU A 57 1.41 -4.09 1.97
CA LEU A 57 2.06 -5.33 1.54
C LEU A 57 1.21 -6.56 1.85
N GLU A 58 0.51 -6.58 2.99
CA GLU A 58 -0.44 -7.64 3.32
C GLU A 58 -1.63 -7.62 2.35
N TRP A 59 -2.15 -6.44 2.07
CA TRP A 59 -3.27 -6.25 1.17
C TRP A 59 -2.93 -6.62 -0.28
N SER A 60 -1.72 -6.29 -0.77
CA SER A 60 -1.26 -6.70 -2.10
C SER A 60 -0.87 -8.18 -2.18
N GLY A 61 -0.62 -8.83 -1.04
CA GLY A 61 -0.12 -10.20 -0.95
C GLY A 61 1.41 -10.32 -1.07
N GLU A 62 2.12 -9.22 -1.20
CA GLU A 62 3.60 -9.21 -1.28
C GLU A 62 4.27 -9.42 0.08
N CYS A 63 3.53 -9.36 1.18
CA CYS A 63 4.02 -9.71 2.52
C CYS A 63 4.59 -11.15 2.63
N ILE A 64 4.32 -12.02 1.65
CA ILE A 64 4.93 -13.35 1.58
C ILE A 64 6.43 -13.28 1.28
N ASN A 65 6.84 -12.32 0.46
CA ASN A 65 8.22 -12.15 -0.01
C ASN A 65 8.94 -11.00 0.71
N TYR A 66 8.20 -10.08 1.33
CA TYR A 66 8.75 -8.87 1.95
C TYR A 66 8.25 -8.66 3.38
N PHE A 67 9.03 -7.94 4.18
CA PHE A 67 8.62 -7.41 5.48
C PHE A 67 9.04 -5.95 5.61
N VAL A 68 8.45 -5.25 6.59
CA VAL A 68 8.73 -3.83 6.87
C VAL A 68 9.44 -3.74 8.22
N THR A 69 10.57 -3.04 8.27
CA THR A 69 11.28 -2.73 9.53
C THR A 69 10.52 -1.68 10.34
N ASP A 70 10.89 -1.49 11.60
CA ASP A 70 10.30 -0.44 12.43
C ASP A 70 10.63 0.98 11.91
N ASP A 71 11.69 1.13 11.13
CA ASP A 71 12.08 2.36 10.44
C ASP A 71 11.28 2.61 9.14
N GLY A 72 10.47 1.63 8.70
CA GLY A 72 9.66 1.72 7.49
C GLY A 72 10.35 1.21 6.21
N ASP A 73 11.52 0.58 6.33
CA ASP A 73 12.22 -0.01 5.19
C ASP A 73 11.57 -1.32 4.76
N ILE A 74 11.46 -1.53 3.44
CA ILE A 74 10.93 -2.77 2.86
C ILE A 74 12.09 -3.70 2.53
N VAL A 75 12.15 -4.85 3.22
CA VAL A 75 13.21 -5.85 3.09
C VAL A 75 12.67 -7.15 2.53
N ARG A 76 13.42 -7.80 1.63
CA ARG A 76 13.06 -9.11 1.06
C ARG A 76 13.40 -10.23 2.03
N LYS A 77 12.44 -11.13 2.30
CA LYS A 77 12.65 -12.32 3.12
C LYS A 77 13.59 -13.29 2.40
N GLY A 78 14.60 -13.80 3.10
CA GLY A 78 15.54 -14.79 2.57
C GLY A 78 16.70 -14.21 1.78
N LYS A 79 17.06 -12.94 2.01
CA LYS A 79 18.29 -12.33 1.50
C LYS A 79 19.12 -11.83 2.66
#